data_AF-A0A966SUW7-F1
#
_entry.id   AF-A0A966SUW7-F1
#
_cell.length_a   1.000
_cell.length_b   1.000
_cell.length_c   1.000
_cell.angle_alpha   90.00
_cell.angle_beta   90.00
_cell.angle_gamma   90.00
#
_symmetry.space_group_name_H-M   'P 1'
#
loop_
_entity.id
_entity.type
_entity.pdbx_description
1 polymer ?
#
loop_
_entity_poly.entity_id
_entity_poly.type
_entity_poly.pdbx_seq_one_letter_code
_entity_poly.pdbx_strand_id
1 'polypeptide(L)'
;LTRKAFENAIRTNAAIGGSTNAVVHLVAIAGRLGIPVPLDRFDELSRQTPWLVNLKPSGEFQMEELFDAGGVPAVMKELAPLLRHEAMTVTGSTVGENLERFRVARRRDVIAAREEPRSPEGGLAILRGNLCPDGAVIKHIASSPRFQKHRGQAVVFRSIDDLRARIDDPDLPVTADSILVLQNAGPVGAPGMPEVGFMPIPAKLLREGVRDMVRISDARMSGTSYGTVVLHIAPESAIGGPLALVRDGDWIDLDVEGRHLHLDVPDDELARRRDDWRPAPLTFDRGYRRLYQLHVTQAPEGCDFDFLRLPAGRQAGV
;
A
#
# COMPACT_ATOMS: atom_id res chain seq x y z
N LEU A 1 -1.92 -1.00 -23.78
CA LEU A 1 -2.48 -1.44 -22.48
C LEU A 1 -3.89 -0.88 -22.35
N THR A 2 -4.83 -1.63 -21.76
CA THR A 2 -6.25 -1.23 -21.65
C THR A 2 -6.74 -1.33 -20.21
N ARG A 3 -7.90 -0.75 -19.88
CA ARG A 3 -8.56 -0.92 -18.57
C ARG A 3 -8.65 -2.40 -18.16
N LYS A 4 -9.05 -3.27 -19.09
CA LYS A 4 -9.16 -4.72 -18.89
C LYS A 4 -7.83 -5.36 -18.46
N ALA A 5 -6.72 -4.91 -19.07
CA ALA A 5 -5.39 -5.38 -18.69
C ALA A 5 -4.99 -4.93 -17.27
N PHE A 6 -5.32 -3.69 -16.88
CA PHE A 6 -5.10 -3.22 -15.51
C PHE A 6 -5.95 -3.98 -14.49
N GLU A 7 -7.22 -4.28 -14.78
CA GLU A 7 -8.04 -5.12 -13.89
C GLU A 7 -7.44 -6.51 -13.70
N ASN A 8 -6.96 -7.14 -14.79
CA ASN A 8 -6.24 -8.41 -14.70
C ASN A 8 -4.98 -8.28 -13.83
N ALA A 9 -4.18 -7.22 -14.00
CA ALA A 9 -2.98 -7.00 -13.21
C ALA A 9 -3.29 -6.83 -11.71
N ILE A 10 -4.36 -6.10 -11.37
CA ILE A 10 -4.81 -5.92 -9.98
C ILE A 10 -5.23 -7.25 -9.36
N ARG A 11 -6.06 -8.04 -10.07
CA ARG A 11 -6.47 -9.38 -9.60
C ARG A 11 -5.27 -10.31 -9.43
N THR A 12 -4.37 -10.34 -10.40
CA THR A 12 -3.14 -11.14 -10.30
C THR A 12 -2.30 -10.69 -9.10
N ASN A 13 -2.12 -9.39 -8.87
CA ASN A 13 -1.39 -8.88 -7.72
C ASN A 13 -2.04 -9.27 -6.38
N ALA A 14 -3.37 -9.21 -6.30
CA ALA A 14 -4.12 -9.65 -5.13
C ALA A 14 -3.93 -11.16 -4.86
N ALA A 15 -4.02 -11.99 -5.89
CA ALA A 15 -3.91 -13.44 -5.77
C ALA A 15 -2.50 -13.94 -5.41
N ILE A 16 -1.46 -13.22 -5.84
CA ILE A 16 -0.08 -13.55 -5.48
C ILE A 16 0.34 -12.97 -4.13
N GLY A 17 -0.50 -12.16 -3.47
CA GLY A 17 -0.11 -11.44 -2.26
C GLY A 17 0.98 -10.39 -2.52
N GLY A 18 0.89 -9.72 -3.67
CA GLY A 18 1.93 -8.85 -4.19
C GLY A 18 2.16 -7.57 -3.39
N SER A 19 3.20 -6.84 -3.78
CA SER A 19 3.64 -5.62 -3.09
C SER A 19 2.57 -4.53 -3.11
N THR A 20 2.50 -3.73 -2.04
CA THR A 20 1.70 -2.49 -1.99
C THR A 20 2.18 -1.46 -3.01
N ASN A 21 3.49 -1.46 -3.34
CA ASN A 21 4.06 -0.58 -4.38
C ASN A 21 3.43 -0.79 -5.77
N ALA A 22 2.87 -1.98 -6.04
CA ALA A 22 2.17 -2.24 -7.30
C ALA A 22 0.97 -1.29 -7.49
N VAL A 23 0.33 -0.83 -6.41
CA VAL A 23 -0.75 0.16 -6.47
C VAL A 23 -0.26 1.46 -7.11
N VAL A 24 0.81 2.04 -6.56
CA VAL A 24 1.43 3.28 -7.08
C VAL A 24 1.86 3.10 -8.54
N HIS A 25 2.56 2.01 -8.86
CA HIS A 25 3.07 1.79 -10.21
C HIS A 25 1.98 1.55 -11.25
N LEU A 26 0.94 0.77 -10.94
CA LEU A 26 -0.16 0.53 -11.87
C LEU A 26 -0.95 1.81 -12.14
N VAL A 27 -1.18 2.65 -11.13
CA VAL A 27 -1.82 3.95 -11.30
C VAL A 27 -0.97 4.87 -12.18
N ALA A 28 0.34 4.95 -11.95
CA ALA A 28 1.25 5.77 -12.76
C ALA A 28 1.22 5.35 -14.24
N ILE A 29 1.42 4.05 -14.53
CA ILE A 29 1.39 3.50 -15.89
C ILE A 29 0.04 3.77 -16.56
N ALA A 30 -1.08 3.61 -15.85
CA ALA A 30 -2.40 3.91 -16.37
C ALA A 30 -2.59 5.41 -16.67
N GLY A 31 -2.07 6.28 -15.80
CA GLY A 31 -2.08 7.73 -15.96
C GLY A 31 -1.33 8.21 -17.21
N ARG A 32 -0.22 7.55 -17.58
CA ARG A 32 0.51 7.82 -18.83
C ARG A 32 -0.30 7.50 -20.10
N LEU A 33 -1.36 6.72 -19.96
CA LEU A 33 -2.28 6.33 -21.04
C LEU A 33 -3.64 7.02 -20.95
N GLY A 34 -3.84 7.91 -19.96
CA GLY A 34 -5.14 8.54 -19.71
C GLY A 34 -6.22 7.57 -19.22
N ILE A 35 -5.83 6.41 -18.67
CA ILE A 35 -6.76 5.39 -18.17
C ILE A 35 -6.96 5.60 -16.67
N PRO A 36 -8.16 5.98 -16.19
CA PRO A 36 -8.37 6.18 -14.77
C PRO A 36 -8.50 4.83 -14.05
N VAL A 37 -7.67 4.63 -13.03
CA VAL A 37 -7.67 3.46 -12.13
C VAL A 37 -7.75 3.98 -10.70
N PRO A 38 -8.96 4.26 -10.18
CA PRO A 38 -9.11 4.80 -8.82
C PRO A 38 -8.71 3.76 -7.77
N LEU A 39 -8.27 4.20 -6.59
CA LEU A 39 -7.89 3.29 -5.51
C LEU A 39 -9.03 2.36 -5.10
N ASP A 40 -10.29 2.84 -5.10
CA ASP A 40 -11.44 2.00 -4.75
C ASP A 40 -11.58 0.79 -5.68
N ARG A 41 -11.11 0.90 -6.93
CA ARG A 41 -11.09 -0.23 -7.86
C ARG A 41 -10.12 -1.33 -7.42
N PHE A 42 -9.03 -0.99 -6.75
CA PHE A 42 -8.14 -1.99 -6.15
C PHE A 42 -8.85 -2.74 -5.03
N ASP A 43 -9.56 -2.04 -4.13
CA ASP A 43 -10.26 -2.69 -3.01
C ASP A 43 -11.38 -3.61 -3.51
N GLU A 44 -12.23 -3.12 -4.41
CA GLU A 44 -13.31 -3.91 -5.03
C GLU A 44 -12.79 -5.22 -5.66
N LEU A 45 -11.69 -5.14 -6.40
CA LEU A 45 -11.10 -6.31 -7.08
C LEU A 45 -10.39 -7.23 -6.09
N SER A 46 -9.73 -6.69 -5.07
CA SER A 46 -9.07 -7.47 -4.01
C SER A 46 -10.08 -8.30 -3.23
N ARG A 47 -11.22 -7.70 -2.84
CA ARG A 47 -12.33 -8.38 -2.15
C ARG A 47 -12.91 -9.56 -2.92
N GLN A 48 -12.87 -9.47 -4.25
CA GLN A 48 -13.43 -10.49 -5.15
C GLN A 48 -12.37 -11.47 -5.67
N THR A 49 -11.13 -11.40 -5.18
CA THR A 49 -10.03 -12.22 -5.70
C THR A 49 -9.39 -12.99 -4.55
N PRO A 50 -9.38 -14.33 -4.57
CA PRO A 50 -8.75 -15.10 -3.51
C PRO A 50 -7.22 -14.94 -3.52
N TRP A 51 -6.60 -15.03 -2.35
CA TRP A 51 -5.15 -15.18 -2.22
C TRP A 51 -4.77 -16.67 -2.39
N LEU A 52 -3.90 -16.96 -3.36
CA LEU A 52 -3.59 -18.32 -3.81
C LEU A 52 -2.14 -18.74 -3.54
N VAL A 53 -1.20 -17.80 -3.50
CA VAL A 53 0.23 -18.11 -3.58
C VAL A 53 0.90 -18.11 -2.21
N ASN A 54 1.58 -19.22 -1.89
CA ASN A 54 2.32 -19.43 -0.64
C ASN A 54 3.75 -18.89 -0.67
N LEU A 55 3.92 -17.58 -0.80
CA LEU A 55 5.25 -16.98 -0.84
C LEU A 55 5.50 -16.05 0.33
N LYS A 56 6.75 -16.04 0.80
CA LYS A 56 7.23 -14.99 1.69
C LYS A 56 6.95 -13.61 1.08
N PRO A 57 6.55 -12.62 1.89
CA PRO A 57 6.58 -12.64 3.36
C PRO A 57 5.30 -13.14 4.04
N SER A 58 4.24 -13.45 3.29
CA SER A 58 2.94 -13.89 3.83
C SER A 58 2.81 -15.41 3.94
N GLY A 59 3.69 -16.15 3.25
CA GLY A 59 3.75 -17.60 3.23
C GLY A 59 5.16 -18.14 3.47
N GLU A 60 5.40 -19.36 3.01
CA GLU A 60 6.58 -20.16 3.39
C GLU A 60 7.66 -20.24 2.30
N PHE A 61 7.26 -20.34 1.03
CA PHE A 61 8.17 -20.63 -0.09
C PHE A 61 8.77 -19.36 -0.72
N GLN A 62 9.64 -19.55 -1.73
CA GLN A 62 10.30 -18.51 -2.51
C GLN A 62 9.96 -18.60 -4.01
N MET A 63 10.54 -17.68 -4.79
CA MET A 63 10.22 -17.54 -6.22
C MET A 63 10.55 -18.77 -7.06
N GLU A 64 11.54 -19.59 -6.65
CA GLU A 64 11.89 -20.83 -7.33
C GLU A 64 10.73 -21.83 -7.27
N GLU A 65 10.13 -22.03 -6.09
CA GLU A 65 8.98 -22.92 -5.97
C GLU A 65 7.77 -22.40 -6.74
N LEU A 66 7.57 -21.09 -6.81
CA LEU A 66 6.52 -20.50 -7.66
C LEU A 66 6.76 -20.80 -9.13
N PHE A 67 8.01 -20.67 -9.60
CA PHE A 67 8.38 -21.00 -10.97
C PHE A 67 8.12 -22.48 -11.27
N ASP A 68 8.58 -23.38 -10.40
CA ASP A 68 8.36 -24.83 -10.52
C ASP A 68 6.88 -25.21 -10.45
N ALA A 69 6.07 -24.46 -9.71
CA ALA A 69 4.62 -24.60 -9.67
C ALA A 69 3.89 -24.09 -10.93
N GLY A 70 4.62 -23.56 -11.92
CA GLY A 70 4.07 -23.06 -13.18
C GLY A 70 3.94 -21.53 -13.26
N GLY A 71 4.45 -20.81 -12.25
CA GLY A 71 4.60 -19.37 -12.25
C GLY A 71 3.28 -18.59 -12.30
N VAL A 72 3.38 -17.33 -12.74
CA VAL A 72 2.23 -16.44 -12.92
C VAL A 72 1.15 -17.03 -13.87
N PRO A 73 1.49 -17.72 -14.98
CA PRO A 73 0.47 -18.35 -15.82
C PRO A 73 -0.39 -19.38 -15.08
N ALA A 74 0.19 -20.17 -14.17
CA ALA A 74 -0.58 -21.10 -13.34
C ALA A 74 -1.54 -20.38 -12.40
N VAL A 75 -1.10 -19.30 -11.75
CA VAL A 75 -1.98 -18.45 -10.92
C VAL A 75 -3.11 -17.85 -11.75
N MET A 76 -2.79 -17.28 -12.91
CA MET A 76 -3.79 -16.69 -13.81
C MET A 76 -4.78 -17.73 -14.34
N LYS A 77 -4.38 -19.00 -14.48
CA LYS A 77 -5.26 -20.09 -14.88
C LYS A 77 -6.31 -20.39 -13.79
N GLU A 78 -5.91 -20.41 -12.51
CA GLU A 78 -6.84 -20.52 -11.38
C GLU A 78 -7.79 -19.31 -11.30
N LEU A 79 -7.28 -18.12 -11.63
CA LEU A 79 -8.08 -16.89 -11.68
C LEU A 79 -8.93 -16.75 -12.95
N ALA A 80 -8.82 -17.66 -13.93
CA ALA A 80 -9.44 -17.48 -15.25
C ALA A 80 -10.92 -17.04 -15.18
N PRO A 81 -11.80 -17.58 -14.32
CA PRO A 81 -13.19 -17.11 -14.21
C PRO A 81 -13.36 -15.62 -13.85
N LEU A 82 -12.33 -15.00 -13.26
CA LEU A 82 -12.33 -13.60 -12.81
C LEU A 82 -11.58 -12.65 -13.76
N LEU A 83 -10.81 -13.19 -14.70
CA LEU A 83 -10.00 -12.40 -15.63
C LEU A 83 -10.82 -11.93 -16.84
N ARG A 84 -10.35 -10.85 -17.47
CA ARG A 84 -10.78 -10.37 -18.78
C ARG A 84 -10.00 -11.13 -19.85
N HIS A 85 -10.61 -12.17 -20.40
CA HIS A 85 -9.97 -13.11 -21.34
C HIS A 85 -9.57 -12.44 -22.64
N GLU A 86 -10.40 -11.52 -23.13
CA GLU A 86 -10.26 -10.77 -24.38
C GLU A 86 -9.14 -9.71 -24.35
N ALA A 87 -8.45 -9.54 -23.23
CA ALA A 87 -7.32 -8.63 -23.16
C ALA A 87 -6.19 -9.11 -24.07
N MET A 88 -5.83 -8.29 -25.07
CA MET A 88 -4.71 -8.58 -25.98
C MET A 88 -3.38 -8.58 -25.24
N THR A 89 -2.48 -9.48 -25.66
CA THR A 89 -1.11 -9.57 -25.18
C THR A 89 -0.11 -9.32 -26.31
N VAL A 90 1.17 -9.19 -25.96
CA VAL A 90 2.26 -9.01 -26.93
C VAL A 90 2.53 -10.24 -27.80
N THR A 91 1.94 -11.40 -27.48
CA THR A 91 2.07 -12.61 -28.32
C THR A 91 1.21 -12.55 -29.58
N GLY A 92 0.36 -11.52 -29.72
CA GLY A 92 -0.67 -11.45 -30.75
C GLY A 92 -1.91 -12.29 -30.41
N SER A 93 -1.93 -12.99 -29.28
CA SER A 93 -3.09 -13.71 -28.74
C SER A 93 -3.64 -13.01 -27.50
N THR A 94 -4.91 -13.27 -27.19
CA THR A 94 -5.59 -12.83 -25.99
C THR A 94 -5.08 -13.57 -24.74
N VAL A 95 -5.37 -13.03 -23.56
CA VAL A 95 -5.08 -13.70 -22.28
C VAL A 95 -5.74 -15.08 -22.23
N GLY A 96 -7.01 -15.21 -22.65
CA GLY A 96 -7.74 -16.47 -22.67
C GLY A 96 -7.05 -17.53 -23.52
N GLU A 97 -6.70 -17.21 -24.76
CA GLU A 97 -6.02 -18.13 -25.69
C GLU A 97 -4.65 -18.58 -25.16
N ASN A 98 -3.88 -17.66 -24.56
CA ASN A 98 -2.60 -18.01 -23.95
C ASN A 98 -2.78 -18.97 -22.76
N LEU A 99 -3.81 -18.73 -21.93
CA LEU A 99 -4.11 -19.60 -20.78
C LEU A 99 -4.61 -20.97 -21.22
N GLU A 100 -5.41 -21.08 -22.28
CA GLU A 100 -5.86 -22.37 -22.83
C GLU A 100 -4.70 -23.29 -23.23
N ARG A 101 -3.63 -22.71 -23.80
CA ARG A 101 -2.42 -23.44 -24.20
C ARG A 101 -1.54 -23.85 -23.01
N PHE A 102 -1.71 -23.20 -21.86
CA PHE A 102 -0.91 -23.44 -20.67
C PHE A 102 -1.41 -24.64 -19.87
N ARG A 103 -0.49 -25.58 -19.55
CA ARG A 103 -0.77 -26.72 -18.68
C ARG A 103 -0.28 -26.42 -17.27
N VAL A 104 -1.17 -26.56 -16.28
CA VAL A 104 -0.87 -26.27 -14.88
C VAL A 104 0.02 -27.35 -14.28
N ALA A 105 1.12 -26.95 -13.64
CA ALA A 105 1.92 -27.84 -12.82
C ALA A 105 1.25 -28.03 -11.44
N ARG A 106 1.27 -29.26 -10.91
CA ARG A 106 0.51 -29.63 -9.70
C ARG A 106 1.33 -29.47 -8.41
N ARG A 107 1.63 -28.23 -8.03
CA ARG A 107 2.19 -27.88 -6.70
C ARG A 107 1.19 -27.05 -5.90
N ARG A 108 0.16 -27.71 -5.36
CA ARG A 108 -0.96 -27.08 -4.64
C ARG A 108 -0.57 -26.46 -3.30
N ASP A 109 0.53 -26.94 -2.72
CA ASP A 109 1.20 -26.35 -1.57
C ASP A 109 1.73 -24.93 -1.86
N VAL A 110 2.14 -24.66 -3.11
CA VAL A 110 2.66 -23.37 -3.57
C VAL A 110 1.55 -22.50 -4.17
N ILE A 111 0.76 -23.04 -5.10
CA ILE A 111 -0.36 -22.36 -5.75
C ILE A 111 -1.65 -23.11 -5.43
N ALA A 112 -2.41 -22.58 -4.47
CA ALA A 112 -3.68 -23.13 -4.05
C ALA A 112 -4.71 -23.10 -5.20
N ALA A 113 -5.68 -24.03 -5.15
CA ALA A 113 -6.82 -23.98 -6.06
C ALA A 113 -7.73 -22.80 -5.69
N ARG A 114 -8.42 -22.23 -6.67
CA ARG A 114 -9.37 -21.12 -6.40
C ARG A 114 -10.50 -21.53 -5.45
N GLU A 115 -10.93 -22.79 -5.52
CA GLU A 115 -12.00 -23.36 -4.67
C GLU A 115 -11.54 -23.65 -3.24
N GLU A 116 -10.22 -23.79 -3.03
CA GLU A 116 -9.60 -24.00 -1.72
C GLU A 116 -8.45 -23.00 -1.52
N PRO A 117 -8.77 -21.69 -1.47
CA PRO A 117 -7.74 -20.66 -1.44
C PRO A 117 -7.16 -20.51 -0.04
N ARG A 118 -6.01 -19.82 0.07
CA ARG A 118 -5.41 -19.50 1.37
C ARG A 118 -6.23 -18.47 2.15
N SER A 119 -6.84 -17.55 1.41
CA SER A 119 -7.84 -16.61 1.92
C SER A 119 -8.85 -16.34 0.80
N PRO A 120 -10.16 -16.25 1.11
CA PRO A 120 -11.19 -15.93 0.11
C PRO A 120 -11.04 -14.51 -0.46
N GLU A 121 -10.35 -13.64 0.29
CA GLU A 121 -10.04 -12.27 -0.09
C GLU A 121 -8.54 -12.09 -0.32
N GLY A 122 -8.20 -11.19 -1.23
CA GLY A 122 -6.84 -10.91 -1.68
C GLY A 122 -5.96 -10.31 -0.58
N GLY A 123 -4.72 -9.98 -0.94
CA GLY A 123 -3.72 -9.54 0.05
C GLY A 123 -3.82 -8.10 0.54
N LEU A 124 -4.56 -7.25 -0.17
CA LEU A 124 -4.49 -5.78 -0.07
C LEU A 124 -5.86 -5.19 0.23
N ALA A 125 -5.90 -4.16 1.08
CA ALA A 125 -7.10 -3.37 1.36
C ALA A 125 -6.79 -1.88 1.21
N ILE A 126 -7.79 -1.12 0.74
CA ILE A 126 -7.73 0.35 0.72
C ILE A 126 -8.54 0.90 1.89
N LEU A 127 -7.89 1.63 2.79
CA LEU A 127 -8.53 2.26 3.94
C LEU A 127 -8.97 3.69 3.59
N ARG A 128 -10.07 4.12 4.21
CA ARG A 128 -10.64 5.47 4.14
C ARG A 128 -10.92 5.97 5.56
N GLY A 129 -11.09 7.27 5.72
CA GLY A 129 -11.45 7.90 6.98
C GLY A 129 -10.86 9.29 7.09
N ASN A 130 -11.08 9.96 8.23
CA ASN A 130 -10.61 11.35 8.42
C ASN A 130 -9.07 11.45 8.39
N LEU A 131 -8.35 10.36 8.70
CA LEU A 131 -6.88 10.35 8.70
C LEU A 131 -6.27 10.15 7.31
N CYS A 132 -7.01 9.52 6.38
CA CYS A 132 -6.57 9.24 5.02
C CYS A 132 -7.72 9.45 4.01
N PRO A 133 -8.19 10.69 3.81
CA PRO A 133 -9.36 10.96 2.97
C PRO A 133 -9.15 10.52 1.51
N ASP A 134 -7.93 10.69 0.99
CA ASP A 134 -7.59 10.25 -0.38
C ASP A 134 -7.15 8.79 -0.44
N GLY A 135 -7.07 8.14 0.72
CA GLY A 135 -6.89 6.70 0.87
C GLY A 135 -5.56 6.33 1.51
N ALA A 136 -5.48 5.08 1.96
CA ALA A 136 -4.25 4.44 2.42
C ALA A 136 -4.29 2.95 2.07
N VAL A 137 -3.13 2.29 2.05
CA VAL A 137 -3.03 0.87 1.66
C VAL A 137 -2.51 0.05 2.84
N ILE A 138 -3.09 -1.13 3.07
CA ILE A 138 -2.57 -2.14 4.00
C ILE A 138 -2.52 -3.51 3.32
N LYS A 139 -1.42 -4.25 3.52
CA LYS A 139 -1.30 -5.65 3.12
C LYS A 139 -1.76 -6.57 4.26
N HIS A 140 -3.06 -6.74 4.41
CA HIS A 140 -3.64 -7.37 5.60
C HIS A 140 -3.32 -8.87 5.75
N ILE A 141 -3.03 -9.59 4.66
CA ILE A 141 -2.58 -11.01 4.76
C ILE A 141 -1.21 -11.16 5.42
N ALA A 142 -0.44 -10.08 5.60
CA ALA A 142 0.81 -10.07 6.35
C ALA A 142 0.67 -9.42 7.74
N SER A 143 -0.54 -9.02 8.14
CA SER A 143 -0.83 -8.41 9.43
C SER A 143 -1.12 -9.47 10.50
N SER A 144 -0.84 -9.17 11.77
CA SER A 144 -1.28 -10.03 12.87
C SER A 144 -2.79 -9.90 13.05
N PRO A 145 -3.56 -11.02 13.18
CA PRO A 145 -5.01 -10.97 13.31
C PRO A 145 -5.52 -10.06 14.44
N ARG A 146 -4.79 -10.00 15.57
CA ARG A 146 -5.16 -9.14 16.72
C ARG A 146 -5.23 -7.65 16.39
N PHE A 147 -4.55 -7.21 15.33
CA PHE A 147 -4.45 -5.80 14.96
C PHE A 147 -5.31 -5.43 13.75
N GLN A 148 -6.05 -6.37 13.17
CA GLN A 148 -6.98 -6.07 12.07
C GLN A 148 -8.12 -5.15 12.50
N LYS A 149 -8.45 -5.15 13.80
CA LYS A 149 -9.30 -4.17 14.44
C LYS A 149 -8.62 -3.73 15.73
N HIS A 150 -8.03 -2.54 15.72
CA HIS A 150 -7.17 -2.07 16.81
C HIS A 150 -7.41 -0.59 17.10
N ARG A 151 -7.39 -0.26 18.39
CA ARG A 151 -7.42 1.12 18.87
C ARG A 151 -6.21 1.35 19.78
N GLY A 152 -5.46 2.40 19.52
CA GLY A 152 -4.25 2.70 20.29
C GLY A 152 -3.90 4.19 20.31
N GLN A 153 -3.07 4.58 21.26
CA GLN A 153 -2.54 5.94 21.33
C GLN A 153 -1.38 6.11 20.34
N ALA A 154 -1.33 7.27 19.69
CA ALA A 154 -0.29 7.62 18.75
C ALA A 154 1.04 7.90 19.45
N VAL A 155 2.13 7.33 18.92
CA VAL A 155 3.51 7.75 19.17
C VAL A 155 4.05 8.28 17.85
N VAL A 156 4.21 9.59 17.78
CA VAL A 156 4.45 10.34 16.53
C VAL A 156 5.93 10.61 16.35
N PHE A 157 6.48 10.18 15.22
CA PHE A 157 7.78 10.55 14.71
C PHE A 157 7.61 11.57 13.58
N ARG A 158 8.20 12.75 13.75
CA ARG A 158 8.00 13.88 12.83
C ARG A 158 8.78 13.76 11.53
N SER A 159 9.83 12.94 11.52
CA SER A 159 10.69 12.71 10.36
C SER A 159 11.45 11.39 10.51
N ILE A 160 12.12 10.95 9.45
CA ILE A 160 12.99 9.77 9.47
C ILE A 160 14.14 9.96 10.48
N ASP A 161 14.65 11.19 10.64
CA ASP A 161 15.71 11.48 11.60
C ASP A 161 15.20 11.50 13.05
N ASP A 162 13.98 12.01 13.28
CA ASP A 162 13.33 11.92 14.59
C ASP A 162 13.05 10.45 14.99
N LEU A 163 12.59 9.64 14.04
CA LEU A 163 12.44 8.19 14.22
C LEU A 163 13.75 7.54 14.67
N ARG A 164 14.84 7.79 13.93
CA ARG A 164 16.18 7.24 14.26
C ARG A 164 16.68 7.70 15.63
N ALA A 165 16.38 8.94 16.02
CA ALA A 165 16.83 9.50 17.28
C ALA A 165 16.08 8.93 18.49
N ARG A 166 14.79 8.59 18.36
CA ARG A 166 13.92 8.28 19.50
C ARG A 166 13.39 6.87 19.60
N ILE A 167 13.34 6.08 18.51
CA ILE A 167 12.62 4.78 18.53
C ILE A 167 13.15 3.80 19.58
N ASP A 168 14.45 3.86 19.87
CA ASP A 168 15.13 2.98 20.83
C ASP A 168 15.42 3.66 22.17
N ASP A 169 14.90 4.88 22.39
CA ASP A 169 14.97 5.55 23.68
C ASP A 169 14.24 4.70 24.75
N PRO A 170 14.92 4.25 25.81
CA PRO A 170 14.30 3.51 26.91
C PRO A 170 13.09 4.22 27.52
N ASP A 171 13.10 5.56 27.55
CA ASP A 171 12.09 6.41 28.18
C ASP A 171 10.95 6.80 27.23
N LEU A 172 11.00 6.40 25.94
CA LEU A 172 9.92 6.64 24.98
C LEU A 172 8.59 6.10 25.54
N PRO A 173 7.53 6.92 25.73
CA PRO A 173 6.25 6.44 26.24
C PRO A 173 5.51 5.63 25.16
N VAL A 174 5.87 4.34 25.04
CA VAL A 174 5.34 3.41 24.04
C VAL A 174 5.05 2.04 24.66
N THR A 175 3.92 1.46 24.28
CA THR A 175 3.47 0.12 24.67
C THR A 175 3.22 -0.75 23.43
N ALA A 176 3.04 -2.06 23.62
CA ALA A 176 2.74 -2.99 22.53
C ALA A 176 1.41 -2.72 21.80
N ASP A 177 0.54 -1.88 22.37
CA ASP A 177 -0.76 -1.48 21.82
C ASP A 177 -0.77 -0.04 21.30
N SER A 178 0.36 0.68 21.43
CA SER A 178 0.52 2.00 20.80
C SER A 178 0.56 1.89 19.28
N ILE A 179 0.17 2.96 18.60
CA ILE A 179 0.26 3.10 17.14
C ILE A 179 1.45 3.99 16.81
N LEU A 180 2.45 3.45 16.12
CA LEU A 180 3.58 4.27 15.66
C LEU A 180 3.16 5.05 14.42
N VAL A 181 3.40 6.36 14.42
CA VAL A 181 3.01 7.27 13.33
C VAL A 181 4.27 7.93 12.80
N LEU A 182 4.54 7.80 11.49
CA LEU A 182 5.65 8.52 10.84
C LEU A 182 5.10 9.58 9.88
N GLN A 183 5.48 10.82 10.12
CA GLN A 183 5.21 11.96 9.27
C GLN A 183 6.41 12.30 8.38
N ASN A 184 6.15 13.14 7.37
CA ASN A 184 7.10 13.68 6.41
C ASN A 184 7.92 12.59 5.69
N ALA A 185 7.31 11.44 5.44
CA ALA A 185 7.93 10.32 4.73
C ALA A 185 7.27 10.05 3.37
N GLY A 186 6.38 10.94 2.92
CA GLY A 186 5.70 10.90 1.64
C GLY A 186 6.54 11.37 0.44
N PRO A 187 5.91 11.48 -0.75
CA PRO A 187 6.56 11.96 -1.97
C PRO A 187 7.26 13.31 -1.79
N VAL A 188 6.58 14.34 -1.30
CA VAL A 188 7.15 15.68 -1.12
C VAL A 188 8.02 15.77 0.14
N GLY A 189 7.59 15.14 1.24
CA GLY A 189 8.19 15.29 2.56
C GLY A 189 9.61 14.72 2.66
N ALA A 190 9.81 13.47 2.24
CA ALA A 190 11.07 12.77 2.46
C ALA A 190 12.27 13.34 1.68
N PRO A 191 12.16 13.76 0.40
CA PRO A 191 11.23 13.41 -0.69
C PRO A 191 11.43 12.01 -1.28
N GLY A 192 10.59 11.61 -2.24
CA GLY A 192 10.73 10.35 -2.99
C GLY A 192 9.95 9.16 -2.41
N MET A 193 9.23 9.38 -1.31
CA MET A 193 8.41 8.37 -0.62
C MET A 193 9.21 7.08 -0.33
N PRO A 194 10.26 7.10 0.51
CA PRO A 194 11.13 5.96 0.76
C PRO A 194 10.42 4.79 1.46
N GLU A 195 11.05 3.62 1.46
CA GLU A 195 10.51 2.39 2.06
C GLU A 195 10.73 2.31 3.59
N VAL A 196 10.37 3.38 4.30
CA VAL A 196 10.55 3.53 5.75
C VAL A 196 9.26 3.35 6.56
N GLY A 197 8.15 3.02 5.91
CA GLY A 197 6.87 2.76 6.57
C GLY A 197 6.88 1.48 7.43
N PHE A 198 7.76 0.53 7.13
CA PHE A 198 8.07 -0.60 8.01
C PHE A 198 8.99 -0.14 9.15
N MET A 199 8.47 0.73 10.01
CA MET A 199 9.17 1.22 11.20
C MET A 199 9.61 0.05 12.09
N PRO A 200 10.83 0.09 12.66
CA PRO A 200 11.27 -0.92 13.60
C PRO A 200 10.40 -0.88 14.86
N ILE A 201 10.23 -2.04 15.49
CA ILE A 201 9.62 -2.13 16.81
C ILE A 201 10.66 -1.63 17.83
N PRO A 202 10.30 -0.76 18.79
CA PRO A 202 11.21 -0.29 19.83
C PRO A 202 12.00 -1.43 20.48
N ALA A 203 13.33 -1.28 20.63
CA ALA A 203 14.18 -2.35 21.13
C ALA A 203 13.72 -2.92 22.49
N LYS A 204 13.13 -2.09 23.36
CA LYS A 204 12.57 -2.57 24.64
C LYS A 204 11.40 -3.54 24.46
N LEU A 205 10.48 -3.25 23.54
CA LEU A 205 9.34 -4.11 23.24
C LEU A 205 9.78 -5.37 22.50
N LEU A 206 10.79 -5.28 21.63
CA LEU A 206 11.41 -6.46 21.00
C LEU A 206 11.98 -7.42 22.06
N ARG A 207 12.67 -6.91 23.09
CA ARG A 207 13.20 -7.73 24.20
C ARG A 207 12.09 -8.39 25.02
N GLU A 208 10.93 -7.75 25.13
CA GLU A 208 9.73 -8.29 25.78
C GLU A 208 8.96 -9.32 24.92
N GLY A 209 9.42 -9.58 23.69
CA GLY A 209 8.80 -10.57 22.81
C GLY A 209 7.77 -10.00 21.83
N VAL A 210 7.56 -8.68 21.80
CA VAL A 210 6.70 -8.04 20.79
C VAL A 210 7.33 -8.25 19.41
N ARG A 211 6.53 -8.68 18.43
CA ARG A 211 6.97 -8.94 17.05
C ARG A 211 6.14 -8.21 16.00
N ASP A 212 5.04 -7.59 16.39
CA ASP A 212 4.22 -6.76 15.53
C ASP A 212 3.59 -5.62 16.34
N MET A 213 3.36 -4.50 15.66
CA MET A 213 2.67 -3.31 16.13
C MET A 213 1.97 -2.64 14.95
N VAL A 214 0.89 -1.91 15.20
CA VAL A 214 0.29 -1.05 14.17
C VAL A 214 1.23 0.13 13.90
N ARG A 215 1.61 0.28 12.64
CA ARG A 215 2.46 1.37 12.14
C ARG A 215 1.76 2.06 10.99
N ILE A 216 1.71 3.38 11.00
CA ILE A 216 1.05 4.17 9.96
C ILE A 216 1.99 5.26 9.44
N SER A 217 1.98 5.49 8.13
CA SER A 217 2.81 6.53 7.51
C SER A 217 2.30 6.93 6.13
N ASP A 218 2.74 8.09 5.66
CA ASP A 218 2.68 8.50 4.25
C ASP A 218 3.79 7.87 3.39
N ALA A 219 4.58 6.94 3.95
CA ALA A 219 5.69 6.27 3.28
C ALA A 219 5.28 5.01 2.49
N ARG A 220 6.27 4.33 1.93
CA ARG A 220 6.15 2.98 1.35
C ARG A 220 6.81 1.93 2.26
N MET A 221 6.74 0.68 1.85
CA MET A 221 7.55 -0.40 2.41
C MET A 221 7.99 -1.35 1.29
N SER A 222 9.02 -2.15 1.57
CA SER A 222 9.40 -3.23 0.67
C SER A 222 8.27 -4.26 0.52
N GLY A 223 8.11 -4.82 -0.68
CA GLY A 223 7.18 -5.93 -0.90
C GLY A 223 7.46 -7.16 -0.01
N THR A 224 8.71 -7.29 0.46
CA THR A 224 9.17 -8.37 1.36
C THR A 224 8.89 -8.10 2.84
N SER A 225 8.29 -6.97 3.20
CA SER A 225 7.92 -6.66 4.59
C SER A 225 6.64 -7.37 5.03
N TYR A 226 6.52 -7.60 6.34
CA TYR A 226 5.35 -8.14 7.03
C TYR A 226 4.87 -7.20 8.15
N GLY A 227 3.85 -7.61 8.88
CA GLY A 227 3.30 -6.89 10.03
C GLY A 227 2.15 -5.97 9.67
N THR A 228 1.55 -5.39 10.71
CA THR A 228 0.37 -4.52 10.56
C THR A 228 0.81 -3.10 10.23
N VAL A 229 0.93 -2.80 8.93
CA VAL A 229 1.45 -1.52 8.44
C VAL A 229 0.49 -0.87 7.45
N VAL A 230 0.05 0.35 7.77
CA VAL A 230 -0.71 1.23 6.87
C VAL A 230 0.27 2.19 6.19
N LEU A 231 0.17 2.25 4.87
CA LEU A 231 1.11 2.97 4.01
C LEU A 231 0.35 3.93 3.10
N HIS A 232 1.11 4.80 2.44
CA HIS A 232 0.60 5.64 1.36
C HIS A 232 -0.56 6.52 1.81
N ILE A 233 -0.60 6.88 3.10
CA ILE A 233 -1.63 7.78 3.63
C ILE A 233 -1.59 9.07 2.80
N ALA A 234 -2.73 9.38 2.21
CA ALA A 234 -2.90 10.52 1.35
C ALA A 234 -4.09 11.39 1.81
N PRO A 235 -3.97 12.73 1.71
CA PRO A 235 -2.76 13.49 1.36
C PRO A 235 -1.61 13.28 2.35
N GLU A 236 -0.37 13.36 1.88
CA GLU A 236 0.79 13.22 2.77
C GLU A 236 0.85 14.36 3.80
N SER A 237 1.58 14.13 4.89
CA SER A 237 1.67 15.12 5.97
C SER A 237 2.45 16.39 5.59
N ALA A 238 3.43 16.28 4.69
CA ALA A 238 4.26 17.42 4.28
C ALA A 238 3.48 18.53 3.54
N ILE A 239 2.32 18.18 2.96
CA ILE A 239 1.43 19.12 2.25
C ILE A 239 0.16 19.45 3.05
N GLY A 240 0.12 19.10 4.33
CA GLY A 240 -0.97 19.45 5.24
C GLY A 240 -2.11 18.42 5.28
N GLY A 241 -1.86 17.20 4.83
CA GLY A 241 -2.79 16.09 5.02
C GLY A 241 -3.08 15.83 6.51
N PRO A 242 -4.21 15.17 6.86
CA PRO A 242 -4.61 14.96 8.25
C PRO A 242 -3.55 14.26 9.13
N LEU A 243 -2.70 13.42 8.53
CA LEU A 243 -1.57 12.79 9.20
C LEU A 243 -0.62 13.81 9.87
N ALA A 244 -0.48 15.01 9.30
CA ALA A 244 0.35 16.10 9.85
C ALA A 244 -0.18 16.67 11.18
N LEU A 245 -1.47 16.44 11.45
CA LEU A 245 -2.18 17.00 12.61
C LEU A 245 -2.17 16.07 13.82
N VAL A 246 -1.74 14.81 13.63
CA VAL A 246 -1.61 13.82 14.70
C VAL A 246 -0.55 14.27 15.69
N ARG A 247 -0.86 14.14 16.98
CA ARG A 247 0.02 14.44 18.11
C ARG A 247 0.16 13.19 19.00
N ASP A 248 1.24 13.12 19.77
CA ASP A 248 1.42 12.05 20.75
C ASP A 248 0.21 11.96 21.69
N GLY A 249 -0.24 10.73 21.96
CA GLY A 249 -1.35 10.45 22.86
C GLY A 249 -2.75 10.50 22.24
N ASP A 250 -2.90 11.03 21.01
CA ASP A 250 -4.18 10.97 20.29
C ASP A 250 -4.61 9.51 20.06
N TRP A 251 -5.92 9.24 20.10
CA TRP A 251 -6.44 7.91 19.81
C TRP A 251 -6.64 7.71 18.31
N ILE A 252 -6.23 6.55 17.81
CA ILE A 252 -6.44 6.15 16.41
C ILE A 252 -7.13 4.78 16.39
N ASP A 253 -8.15 4.66 15.55
CA ASP A 253 -8.89 3.44 15.28
C ASP A 253 -8.53 2.91 13.88
N LEU A 254 -8.09 1.66 13.81
CA LEU A 254 -7.90 0.89 12.60
C LEU A 254 -8.95 -0.23 12.56
N ASP A 255 -9.76 -0.26 11.50
CA ASP A 255 -10.66 -1.37 11.18
C ASP A 255 -10.44 -1.79 9.72
N VAL A 256 -9.69 -2.87 9.53
CA VAL A 256 -9.36 -3.40 8.21
C VAL A 256 -10.60 -3.98 7.52
N GLU A 257 -11.49 -4.66 8.24
CA GLU A 257 -12.71 -5.23 7.66
C GLU A 257 -13.63 -4.11 7.14
N GLY A 258 -13.83 -3.10 7.99
CA GLY A 258 -14.62 -1.90 7.70
C GLY A 258 -13.96 -0.87 6.79
N ARG A 259 -12.70 -1.07 6.38
CA ARG A 259 -11.89 -0.13 5.58
C ARG A 259 -11.76 1.24 6.18
N HIS A 260 -11.61 1.30 7.50
CA HIS A 260 -11.66 2.52 8.26
C HIS A 260 -10.33 2.80 8.96
N LEU A 261 -9.83 4.02 8.83
CA LEU A 261 -8.73 4.56 9.60
C LEU A 261 -9.11 5.95 10.12
N HIS A 262 -9.21 6.07 11.43
CA HIS A 262 -9.77 7.26 12.07
C HIS A 262 -8.89 7.80 13.18
N LEU A 263 -8.77 9.12 13.20
CA LEU A 263 -8.17 9.89 14.27
C LEU A 263 -9.30 10.41 15.17
N ASP A 264 -9.39 9.88 16.38
CA ASP A 264 -10.41 10.24 17.38
C ASP A 264 -10.01 11.53 18.10
N VAL A 265 -10.15 12.63 17.37
CA VAL A 265 -9.97 14.00 17.83
C VAL A 265 -11.18 14.81 17.34
N PRO A 266 -11.83 15.61 18.20
CA PRO A 266 -12.94 16.46 17.80
C PRO A 266 -12.63 17.35 16.59
N ASP A 267 -13.62 17.54 15.71
CA ASP A 267 -13.45 18.29 14.45
C ASP A 267 -13.01 19.74 14.66
N ASP A 268 -13.44 20.39 15.76
CA ASP A 268 -13.05 21.76 16.13
C ASP A 268 -11.57 21.85 16.54
N GLU A 269 -11.07 20.86 17.28
CA GLU A 269 -9.64 20.76 17.57
C GLU A 269 -8.85 20.47 16.29
N LEU A 270 -9.30 19.55 15.42
CA LEU A 270 -8.62 19.30 14.15
C LEU A 270 -8.59 20.53 13.24
N ALA A 271 -9.67 21.31 13.20
CA ALA A 271 -9.71 22.59 12.49
C ALA A 271 -8.67 23.57 13.04
N ARG A 272 -8.61 23.74 14.37
CA ARG A 272 -7.57 24.57 15.02
C ARG A 272 -6.16 24.10 14.69
N ARG A 273 -5.89 22.78 14.77
CA ARG A 273 -4.57 22.23 14.43
C ARG A 273 -4.20 22.50 12.97
N ARG A 274 -5.17 22.47 12.06
CA ARG A 274 -4.98 22.79 10.64
C ARG A 274 -4.67 24.27 10.44
N ASP A 275 -5.38 25.15 11.14
CA ASP A 275 -5.14 26.61 11.07
C ASP A 275 -3.76 27.01 11.63
N ASP A 276 -3.25 26.26 12.61
CA ASP A 276 -1.92 26.44 13.19
C ASP A 276 -0.81 25.77 12.36
N TRP A 277 -1.15 24.83 11.47
CA TRP A 277 -0.17 24.07 10.70
C TRP A 277 0.54 24.95 9.67
N ARG A 278 1.86 24.78 9.57
CA ARG A 278 2.68 25.48 8.58
C ARG A 278 3.52 24.45 7.83
N PRO A 279 3.56 24.50 6.48
CA PRO A 279 4.44 23.63 5.72
C PRO A 279 5.89 23.91 6.08
N ALA A 280 6.70 22.86 6.18
CA ALA A 280 8.14 23.03 6.23
C ALA A 280 8.62 23.67 4.92
N PRO A 281 9.66 24.54 4.95
CA PRO A 281 10.26 25.05 3.73
C PRO A 281 10.75 23.89 2.85
N LEU A 282 10.68 24.06 1.53
CA LEU A 282 11.28 23.09 0.62
C LEU A 282 12.77 22.95 0.91
N THR A 283 13.22 21.71 1.07
CA THR A 283 14.60 21.39 1.42
C THR A 283 15.60 21.75 0.32
N PHE A 284 15.15 21.90 -0.94
CA PHE A 284 16.03 22.06 -2.11
C PHE A 284 15.71 23.31 -2.92
N ASP A 285 16.70 24.21 -3.05
CA ASP A 285 16.55 25.46 -3.78
C ASP A 285 16.68 25.33 -5.32
N ARG A 286 17.28 24.25 -5.84
CA ARG A 286 17.44 24.02 -7.29
C ARG A 286 17.68 22.55 -7.64
N GLY A 287 17.68 22.24 -8.94
CA GLY A 287 18.00 20.92 -9.49
C GLY A 287 16.83 19.93 -9.46
N TYR A 288 17.12 18.66 -9.77
CA TYR A 288 16.09 17.62 -9.91
C TYR A 288 15.22 17.46 -8.66
N ARG A 289 15.80 17.55 -7.45
CA ARG A 289 15.03 17.39 -6.21
C ARG A 289 14.00 18.51 -6.01
N ARG A 290 14.32 19.74 -6.41
CA ARG A 290 13.34 20.86 -6.43
C ARG A 290 12.24 20.61 -7.45
N LEU A 291 12.61 20.21 -8.67
CA LEU A 291 11.64 19.84 -9.71
C LEU A 291 10.70 18.75 -9.19
N TYR A 292 11.24 17.72 -8.55
CA TYR A 292 10.47 16.62 -7.99
C TYR A 292 9.46 17.10 -6.95
N GLN A 293 9.91 17.86 -5.94
CA GLN A 293 9.00 18.35 -4.88
C GLN A 293 7.89 19.27 -5.42
N LEU A 294 8.15 20.02 -6.49
CA LEU A 294 7.17 20.93 -7.09
C LEU A 294 6.12 20.21 -7.95
N HIS A 295 6.48 19.08 -8.57
CA HIS A 295 5.69 18.46 -9.63
C HIS A 295 5.22 17.04 -9.33
N VAL A 296 5.70 16.40 -8.26
CA VAL A 296 5.28 15.05 -7.91
C VAL A 296 3.83 15.03 -7.45
N THR A 297 3.04 14.11 -8.02
CA THR A 297 1.67 13.85 -7.59
C THR A 297 1.64 12.98 -6.34
N GLN A 298 0.49 12.86 -5.70
CA GLN A 298 0.35 12.02 -4.50
C GLN A 298 0.31 10.52 -4.84
N ALA A 299 0.43 9.65 -3.83
CA ALA A 299 0.43 8.20 -4.01
C ALA A 299 -0.83 7.63 -4.68
N PRO A 300 -2.06 8.12 -4.41
CA PRO A 300 -3.28 7.73 -5.13
C PRO A 300 -3.24 8.04 -6.63
N GLU A 301 -2.30 8.88 -7.06
CA GLU A 301 -2.09 9.30 -8.44
C GLU A 301 -0.81 8.73 -9.05
N GLY A 302 -0.12 7.85 -8.32
CA GLY A 302 1.03 7.09 -8.82
C GLY A 302 2.40 7.76 -8.62
N CYS A 303 2.49 8.84 -7.84
CA CYS A 303 3.75 9.58 -7.63
C CYS A 303 4.47 9.95 -8.95
N ASP A 304 3.70 10.29 -9.99
CA ASP A 304 4.21 10.73 -11.29
C ASP A 304 4.49 12.24 -11.26
N PHE A 305 5.00 12.81 -12.35
CA PHE A 305 4.98 14.26 -12.53
C PHE A 305 3.68 14.72 -13.16
N ASP A 306 3.07 15.76 -12.58
CA ASP A 306 1.83 16.37 -13.06
C ASP A 306 1.88 16.70 -14.57
N PHE A 307 2.99 17.26 -15.04
CA PHE A 307 3.22 17.64 -16.43
C PHE A 307 3.55 16.48 -17.38
N LEU A 308 3.76 15.26 -16.85
CA LEU A 308 3.97 14.05 -17.66
C LEU A 308 2.71 13.20 -17.80
N ARG A 309 1.65 13.48 -17.04
CA ARG A 309 0.39 12.74 -17.15
C ARG A 309 -0.40 13.19 -18.37
N LEU A 310 -1.09 12.25 -19.02
CA LEU A 310 -2.08 12.64 -20.03
C LEU A 310 -3.29 13.25 -19.32
N PRO A 311 -3.84 14.37 -19.82
CA PRO A 311 -5.09 14.91 -19.30
C PRO A 311 -6.20 13.86 -19.32
N ALA A 312 -7.01 13.80 -18.27
CA ALA A 312 -8.11 12.86 -18.18
C ALA A 312 -9.03 12.96 -19.42
N GLY A 313 -9.33 11.82 -20.05
CA GLY A 313 -10.17 11.76 -21.25
C GLY A 313 -9.43 11.96 -22.58
N ARG A 314 -8.14 12.34 -22.55
CA ARG A 314 -7.30 12.35 -23.75
C ARG A 314 -6.62 10.99 -23.90
N GLN A 315 -6.99 10.23 -24.94
CA GLN A 315 -6.23 9.04 -25.30
C GLN A 315 -4.87 9.47 -25.87
N ALA A 316 -3.82 8.71 -25.55
CA ALA A 316 -2.54 8.84 -26.23
C ALA A 316 -2.81 8.71 -27.75
N GLY A 317 -2.53 9.77 -28.50
CA GLY A 317 -2.55 9.68 -29.96
C GLY A 317 -1.52 8.64 -30.40
N VAL A 318 -1.94 7.73 -31.28
CA VAL A 318 -1.02 7.03 -32.16
C VAL A 318 -0.46 8.05 -33.15
#